data_AF-A0A7J6RU36-F1
#
_entry.id   AF-A0A7J6RU36-F1
#
_cell.length_a   1.000
_cell.length_b   1.000
_cell.length_c   1.000
_cell.angle_alpha   90.00
_cell.angle_beta   90.00
_cell.angle_gamma   90.00
#
_symmetry.space_group_name_H-M   'P 1'
#
loop_
_entity.id
_entity.type
_entity.pdbx_description
1 polymer ?
#
loop_
_entity_poly.entity_id
_entity_poly.type
_entity_poly.pdbx_seq_one_letter_code
_entity_poly.pdbx_strand_id
1 'polypeptide(L)'
;MIRITTGCPSIDALLQGGVETGSITEIFGESRSGKSQFCHALCVAAQLPVSQGGAAGRSLYIDTEGTFRPERLADMGQKWGLVLLPLSLFAVL
;
A
#
# COMPACT_ATOMS: atom_id res chain seq x y z
N MET A 1 12.06 7.56 -11.92
CA MET A 1 10.73 7.72 -11.28
C MET A 1 10.65 6.69 -10.16
N ILE A 2 9.97 6.98 -9.05
CA ILE A 2 9.83 6.00 -7.95
C ILE A 2 8.73 5.01 -8.33
N ARG A 3 8.96 3.72 -8.07
CA ARG A 3 7.94 2.67 -8.16
C ARG A 3 7.84 1.99 -6.81
N ILE A 4 6.63 1.94 -6.27
CA ILE A 4 6.36 1.37 -4.95
C ILE A 4 6.08 -0.12 -5.13
N THR A 5 6.85 -0.98 -4.46
CA THR A 5 6.63 -2.44 -4.47
C THR A 5 5.23 -2.77 -3.97
N THR A 6 4.61 -3.78 -4.59
CA THR A 6 3.36 -4.37 -4.13
C THR A 6 3.58 -5.40 -3.02
N GLY A 7 4.84 -5.73 -2.70
CA GLY A 7 5.21 -6.84 -1.83
C GLY A 7 5.09 -8.21 -2.50
N CYS A 8 4.70 -8.27 -3.78
CA CYS A 8 4.52 -9.48 -4.54
C CYS A 8 5.40 -9.44 -5.80
N PRO A 9 6.48 -10.25 -5.88
CA PRO A 9 7.42 -10.19 -7.01
C PRO A 9 6.79 -10.38 -8.38
N SER A 10 5.76 -11.23 -8.50
CA SER A 10 5.08 -11.47 -9.77
C SER A 10 4.25 -10.27 -10.23
N ILE A 11 3.61 -9.56 -9.31
CA ILE A 11 2.86 -8.33 -9.62
C ILE A 11 3.83 -7.20 -9.91
N ASP A 12 4.92 -7.08 -9.16
CA ASP A 12 5.95 -6.08 -9.43
C ASP A 12 6.55 -6.28 -10.83
N ALA A 13 6.80 -7.52 -11.25
CA ALA A 13 7.24 -7.82 -12.61
C ALA A 13 6.18 -7.42 -13.66
N LEU A 14 4.91 -7.71 -13.41
CA LEU A 14 3.79 -7.31 -14.28
C LEU A 14 3.70 -5.78 -14.44
N LEU A 15 3.94 -5.04 -13.35
CA LEU A 15 3.93 -3.58 -13.31
C LEU A 15 5.30 -2.95 -13.64
N GLN A 16 6.28 -3.73 -14.10
CA GLN A 16 7.62 -3.26 -14.45
C GLN A 16 8.36 -2.54 -13.31
N GLY A 17 8.22 -3.08 -12.09
CA GLY A 17 8.91 -2.65 -10.88
C GLY A 17 8.01 -2.18 -9.74
N GLY A 18 6.68 -2.19 -9.93
CA GLY A 18 5.69 -1.80 -8.92
C GLY A 18 4.80 -0.63 -9.37
N VAL A 19 4.05 -0.05 -8.44
CA VAL A 19 3.10 1.03 -8.72
C VAL A 19 3.85 2.34 -8.94
N GLU A 20 3.66 2.98 -10.09
CA GLU A 20 4.42 4.16 -10.52
C GLU A 20 3.89 5.48 -9.94
N THR A 21 4.78 6.25 -9.28
CA THR A 21 4.43 7.59 -8.80
C THR A 21 4.18 8.58 -9.93
N GLY A 22 3.29 9.55 -9.75
CA GLY A 22 2.98 10.55 -10.80
C GLY A 22 1.99 10.05 -11.85
N SER A 23 1.42 8.86 -11.64
CA SER A 23 0.36 8.27 -12.46
C SER A 23 -0.81 7.85 -11.58
N ILE A 24 -1.94 7.52 -12.22
CA ILE A 24 -3.09 6.87 -11.56
C ILE A 24 -3.07 5.39 -11.96
N THR A 25 -3.12 4.49 -10.98
CA THR A 25 -3.25 3.04 -11.19
C THR A 25 -4.62 2.60 -10.68
N GLU A 26 -5.45 2.05 -11.56
CA GLU A 26 -6.78 1.54 -11.21
C GLU A 26 -6.74 0.03 -10.95
N ILE A 27 -7.42 -0.41 -9.88
CA ILE A 27 -7.57 -1.83 -9.53
C ILE A 27 -9.06 -2.13 -9.43
N PHE A 28 -9.56 -2.95 -10.35
CA PHE A 28 -10.98 -3.30 -10.43
C PHE A 28 -11.20 -4.82 -10.31
N GLY A 29 -12.45 -5.22 -10.04
CA GLY A 29 -12.86 -6.62 -9.90
C GLY A 29 -13.92 -6.84 -8.82
N GLU A 30 -14.42 -8.06 -8.70
CA GLU A 30 -15.51 -8.43 -7.78
C GLU A 30 -15.18 -8.20 -6.30
N SER A 31 -16.21 -8.10 -5.45
CA SER A 31 -16.00 -8.07 -4.00
C SER A 31 -15.16 -9.27 -3.54
N ARG A 32 -14.26 -9.04 -2.57
CA ARG A 32 -13.30 -10.05 -2.06
C ARG A 32 -12.23 -10.53 -3.05
N SER A 33 -12.07 -9.91 -4.23
CA SER A 33 -10.96 -10.19 -5.16
C SER A 33 -9.57 -9.71 -4.70
N GLY A 34 -9.47 -9.08 -3.52
CA GLY A 34 -8.20 -8.63 -2.94
C GLY A 34 -7.89 -7.14 -3.10
N LYS A 35 -8.75 -6.34 -3.75
CA LYS A 35 -8.53 -4.90 -4.00
C LYS A 35 -8.16 -4.11 -2.73
N SER A 36 -8.98 -4.16 -1.68
CA SER A 36 -8.71 -3.43 -0.43
C SER A 36 -7.43 -3.92 0.26
N GLN A 37 -7.13 -5.22 0.17
CA GLN A 37 -5.89 -5.79 0.71
C GLN A 37 -4.66 -5.27 -0.04
N PHE A 38 -4.76 -5.15 -1.37
CA PHE A 38 -3.72 -4.53 -2.19
C PHE A 38 -3.48 -3.08 -1.77
N CYS A 39 -4.54 -2.27 -1.64
CA CYS A 39 -4.42 -0.87 -1.25
C CYS A 39 -3.81 -0.72 0.16
N HIS A 40 -4.18 -1.59 1.11
CA HIS A 40 -3.55 -1.62 2.44
C HIS A 40 -2.06 -1.93 2.37
N ALA A 41 -1.67 -2.98 1.63
CA ALA A 41 -0.27 -3.35 1.46
C ALA A 41 0.54 -2.22 0.83
N LEU A 42 -0.01 -1.56 -0.20
CA LEU A 42 0.64 -0.45 -0.88
C LEU A 42 0.84 0.77 0.05
N CYS A 43 -0.12 1.05 0.93
CA CYS A 43 0.00 2.12 1.92
C CYS A 43 1.13 1.87 2.93
N VAL A 44 1.36 0.61 3.29
CA VAL A 44 2.49 0.26 4.15
C VAL A 44 3.79 0.29 3.34
N ALA A 45 3.80 -0.19 2.09
CA ALA A 45 4.99 -0.24 1.24
C ALA A 45 5.51 1.15 0.90
N ALA A 46 4.61 2.12 0.69
CA ALA A 46 4.96 3.51 0.42
C ALA A 46 5.82 4.15 1.53
N GLN A 47 5.69 3.66 2.78
CA GLN A 47 6.42 4.15 3.94
C GLN A 47 7.82 3.54 4.06
N LEU A 48 8.11 2.46 3.33
CA LEU A 48 9.45 1.84 3.33
C LEU A 48 10.49 2.80 2.74
N PRO A 49 11.77 2.65 3.14
CA PRO A 49 12.87 3.33 2.46
C PRO A 49 12.88 3.02 0.96
N VAL A 50 13.38 3.95 0.15
CA VAL A 50 13.51 3.76 -1.31
C VAL A 50 14.38 2.54 -1.64
N SER A 51 15.39 2.24 -0.83
CA SER A 51 16.25 1.06 -0.98
C SER A 51 15.51 -0.28 -0.79
N GLN A 52 14.30 -0.26 -0.24
CA GLN A 52 13.44 -1.43 -0.05
C GLN A 52 12.19 -1.39 -0.96
N GLY A 53 12.20 -0.53 -1.98
CA GLY A 53 11.08 -0.39 -2.92
C GLY A 53 9.92 0.48 -2.41
N GLY A 54 10.12 1.28 -1.36
CA GLY A 54 9.15 2.28 -0.92
C GLY A 54 9.43 3.68 -1.44
N ALA A 55 8.77 4.67 -0.85
CA ALA A 55 8.95 6.08 -1.18
C ALA A 55 9.44 6.93 0.01
N ALA A 56 9.72 6.32 1.15
CA ALA A 56 9.92 6.99 2.44
C ALA A 56 8.82 8.03 2.74
N GLY A 57 7.60 7.74 2.27
CA GLY A 57 6.48 8.68 2.25
C GLY A 57 5.46 8.42 3.36
N ARG A 58 4.32 9.12 3.26
CA ARG A 58 3.11 8.85 4.05
C ARG A 58 1.99 8.46 3.09
N SER A 59 0.94 7.84 3.62
CA SER A 59 -0.22 7.43 2.81
C SER A 59 -1.52 8.07 3.32
N LEU A 60 -2.35 8.48 2.37
CA LEU A 60 -3.73 8.90 2.59
C LEU A 60 -4.63 7.79 2.04
N TYR A 61 -5.48 7.23 2.89
CA TYR A 61 -6.46 6.24 2.49
C TYR A 61 -7.84 6.87 2.54
N ILE A 62 -8.61 6.81 1.46
CA ILE A 62 -10.00 7.27 1.44
C ILE A 62 -10.87 6.03 1.38
N ASP A 63 -11.70 5.83 2.40
CA ASP A 63 -12.54 4.64 2.55
C ASP A 63 -14.00 5.02 2.39
N THR A 64 -14.59 4.63 1.26
CA THR A 64 -15.98 4.97 0.92
C THR A 64 -17.01 3.96 1.45
N GLU A 65 -16.56 2.83 2.01
CA GLU A 65 -17.44 1.71 2.40
C GLU A 65 -17.27 1.30 3.88
N GLY A 66 -16.42 1.98 4.64
CA GLY A 66 -16.14 1.64 6.03
C GLY A 66 -15.44 0.28 6.19
N THR A 67 -14.63 -0.12 5.20
CA THR A 67 -13.90 -1.40 5.17
C THR A 67 -12.47 -1.31 5.70
N PHE A 68 -11.97 -0.09 5.95
CA PHE A 68 -10.64 0.16 6.44
C PHE A 68 -10.47 -0.35 7.89
N ARG A 69 -9.38 -1.07 8.16
CA ARG A 69 -9.07 -1.65 9.49
C ARG A 69 -7.60 -1.37 9.81
N PRO A 70 -7.29 -0.34 10.63
CA PRO A 70 -5.91 0.05 10.94
C PRO A 70 -5.05 -1.11 11.45
N GLU A 71 -5.65 -2.03 12.22
CA GLU A 71 -4.98 -3.18 12.81
C GLU A 71 -4.38 -4.09 11.72
N ARG A 72 -5.06 -4.21 10.57
CA ARG A 72 -4.55 -5.00 9.43
C ARG A 72 -3.27 -4.41 8.86
N LEU A 73 -3.13 -3.08 8.85
CA LEU A 73 -1.91 -2.44 8.35
C LEU A 73 -0.78 -2.61 9.35
N ALA A 74 -1.05 -2.55 10.66
CA ALA A 74 -0.05 -2.83 11.68
C ALA A 74 0.54 -4.24 11.52
N ASP A 75 -0.31 -5.25 11.32
CA ASP A 75 0.11 -6.63 11.06
C ASP A 75 0.95 -6.74 9.76
N MET A 76 0.56 -6.02 8.70
CA MET A 76 1.34 -5.98 7.46
C MET A 76 2.71 -5.29 7.66
N GLY A 77 2.74 -4.19 8.42
CA GLY A 77 3.96 -3.45 8.73
C GLY A 77 4.99 -4.30 9.47
N GLN A 78 4.55 -5.16 10.40
CA GLN A 78 5.43 -6.09 11.10
C GLN A 78 6.22 -7.00 10.14
N LYS A 79 5.62 -7.43 9.02
CA LYS A 79 6.32 -8.26 8.02
C LYS A 79 7.50 -7.54 7.37
N TRP A 80 7.47 -6.23 7.31
CA TRP A 80 8.56 -5.41 6.78
C TRP A 80 9.39 -4.74 7.88
N GLY A 81 9.24 -5.16 9.14
CA GLY A 81 9.96 -4.58 10.28
C GLY A 81 9.58 -3.13 10.57
N LEU A 82 8.42 -2.67 10.08
CA LEU A 82 7.90 -1.35 10.35
C LEU A 82 7.04 -1.34 11.62
N VAL A 83 7.25 -0.32 12.46
CA VAL A 83 6.31 0.06 13.50
C VAL A 83 5.47 1.22 12.96
N LEU A 84 4.24 0.93 12.54
CA LEU A 84 3.33 1.97 12.07
C LEU A 84 2.83 2.78 13.27
N LEU A 85 3.18 4.06 13.29
CA LEU A 85 2.64 5.00 14.28
C LEU A 85 1.20 5.37 13.90
N PRO A 86 0.31 5.64 14.87
CA PRO A 86 -1.08 6.01 14.60
C PRO A 86 -1.26 7.22 13.66
N LEU A 87 -0.24 8.06 13.52
CA LEU A 87 -0.22 9.26 12.68
C LEU A 87 0.33 9.04 11.26
N SER A 88 0.81 7.82 10.93
CA SER A 88 1.39 7.56 9.61
C SER A 88 0.33 7.25 8.53
N LEU A 89 -0.93 7.09 8.95
CA LEU A 89 -2.05 6.85 8.05
C LEU A 89 -3.29 7.65 8.47
N PHE A 90 -3.77 8.52 7.57
CA PHE A 90 -5.08 9.15 7.73
C PHE A 90 -6.07 8.39 6.85
N ALA A 91 -7.09 7.81 7.48
CA ALA A 91 -8.27 7.30 6.81
C ALA A 91 -9.36 8.37 6.87
N VAL A 92 -9.80 8.87 5.71
CA VAL A 92 -10.98 9.74 5.63
C VAL A 92 -12.17 8.88 5.20
N LEU A 93 -13.22 8.89 6.01
CA LEU A 93 -14.54 8.33 5.68
C LEU A 93 -15.36 9.39 4.93
#